data_AF-A0A521K6R0-F1
#
_entry.id   AF-A0A521K6R0-F1
#
_cell.length_a   1.000
_cell.length_b   1.000
_cell.length_c   1.000
_cell.angle_alpha   90.00
_cell.angle_beta   90.00
_cell.angle_gamma   90.00
#
_symmetry.space_group_name_H-M   'P 1'
#
loop_
_entity.id
_entity.type
_entity.pdbx_description
1 polymer ?
#
loop_
_entity_poly.entity_id
_entity_poly.type
_entity_poly.pdbx_seq_one_letter_code
_entity_poly.pdbx_strand_id
1 'polypeptide(L)'
;MDTLSTFIANIVRLIFTPIIGLLMALALFYFVWGIFIFIMQADNPEARKKGTSHILWSLVGFVIMVSVIGILSVVTGTFGVSLPR
;
A
#
# COMPACT_ATOMS: atom_id res chain seq x y z
N MET A 1 -3.43 25.79 -17.27
CA MET A 1 -3.46 24.40 -16.78
C MET A 1 -4.23 23.59 -17.81
N ASP A 2 -3.56 22.66 -18.48
CA ASP A 2 -4.16 21.90 -19.58
C ASP A 2 -5.28 20.99 -19.05
N THR A 3 -6.41 20.94 -19.73
CA THR A 3 -7.58 20.11 -19.36
C THR A 3 -7.18 18.65 -19.10
N LEU A 4 -6.20 18.14 -19.86
CA LEU A 4 -5.59 16.82 -19.69
C LEU A 4 -4.93 16.65 -18.32
N SER A 5 -4.15 17.63 -17.86
CA SER A 5 -3.47 17.59 -16.56
C SER A 5 -4.48 17.55 -15.40
N THR A 6 -5.58 18.29 -15.52
CA THR A 6 -6.66 18.32 -14.52
C THR A 6 -7.40 16.98 -14.47
N PHE A 7 -7.66 16.36 -15.62
CA PHE A 7 -8.28 15.04 -15.71
C PHE A 7 -7.43 13.95 -15.03
N ILE A 8 -6.13 13.90 -15.34
CA ILE A 8 -5.19 12.95 -14.74
C ILE A 8 -5.10 13.18 -13.21
N ALA A 9 -4.95 14.44 -12.78
CA ALA A 9 -4.88 14.78 -11.37
C ALA A 9 -6.14 14.36 -10.59
N ASN A 10 -7.33 14.55 -11.17
CA ASN A 10 -8.59 14.15 -10.55
C ASN A 10 -8.70 12.62 -10.41
N ILE A 11 -8.28 11.85 -11.42
CA ILE A 11 -8.25 10.38 -11.34
C ILE A 11 -7.35 9.93 -10.18
N VAL A 12 -6.14 10.46 -10.10
CA VAL A 12 -5.21 10.10 -9.02
C VAL A 12 -5.80 10.43 -7.66
N ARG A 13 -6.32 11.65 -7.51
CA ARG A 13 -6.87 12.13 -6.23
C ARG A 13 -8.13 11.38 -5.78
N LEU A 14 -9.05 11.09 -6.70
CA LEU A 14 -10.35 10.51 -6.37
C LEU A 14 -10.32 8.98 -6.29
N ILE A 15 -9.41 8.33 -7.00
CA ILE A 15 -9.36 6.87 -7.10
C ILE A 15 -8.13 6.32 -6.41
N PHE A 16 -6.93 6.72 -6.83
CA PHE A 16 -5.70 6.11 -6.34
C PHE A 16 -5.40 6.48 -4.88
N THR A 17 -5.50 7.75 -4.50
CA THR A 17 -5.23 8.20 -3.13
C THR A 17 -6.07 7.45 -2.08
N PRO A 18 -7.41 7.36 -2.18
CA PRO A 18 -8.20 6.62 -1.20
C PRO A 18 -7.96 5.11 -1.23
N ILE A 19 -7.72 4.52 -2.41
CA ILE A 19 -7.41 3.09 -2.51
C ILE A 19 -6.08 2.77 -1.81
N ILE A 20 -5.03 3.55 -2.06
CA ILE A 20 -3.73 3.38 -1.40
C ILE A 20 -3.89 3.55 0.11
N GLY A 21 -4.63 4.57 0.56
CA GLY A 21 -4.93 4.77 1.99
C GLY A 21 -5.65 3.58 2.62
N LEU A 22 -6.66 3.03 1.94
CA LEU A 22 -7.41 1.86 2.40
C LEU A 22 -6.52 0.60 2.47
N LEU A 23 -5.72 0.35 1.42
CA LEU A 23 -4.78 -0.77 1.39
C LEU A 23 -3.71 -0.63 2.49
N MET A 24 -3.27 0.59 2.79
CA MET A 24 -2.32 0.85 3.86
C MET A 24 -2.91 0.51 5.23
N ALA A 25 -4.15 0.92 5.49
CA ALA A 25 -4.86 0.58 6.71
C ALA A 25 -5.03 -0.94 6.87
N LEU A 26 -5.42 -1.64 5.80
CA LEU A 26 -5.58 -3.10 5.80
C LEU A 26 -4.24 -3.83 5.99
N ALA A 27 -3.18 -3.40 5.29
CA ALA A 27 -1.86 -3.99 5.39
C ALA A 27 -1.28 -3.82 6.81
N LEU A 28 -1.46 -2.64 7.42
CA LEU A 28 -1.05 -2.37 8.79
C LEU A 28 -1.85 -3.22 9.79
N PHE A 29 -3.17 -3.32 9.61
CA PHE A 29 -4.02 -4.16 10.43
C PHE A 29 -3.57 -5.64 10.37
N TYR A 30 -3.35 -6.16 9.17
CA TYR A 30 -2.91 -7.54 8.96
C TYR A 30 -1.48 -7.79 9.49
N PHE A 31 -0.63 -6.76 9.45
CA PHE A 31 0.74 -6.81 9.98
C PHE A 31 0.71 -6.94 11.51
N VAL A 32 -0.08 -6.08 12.17
CA VAL A 32 -0.26 -6.14 13.64
C VAL A 32 -0.88 -7.47 14.05
N TRP A 33 -1.87 -7.96 13.29
CA TRP A 33 -2.46 -9.28 13.53
C TRP A 33 -1.44 -10.42 13.40
N GLY A 34 -0.56 -10.35 12.40
CA GLY A 34 0.54 -11.29 12.22
C GLY A 34 1.53 -11.29 13.40
N ILE A 35 1.89 -10.11 13.90
CA ILE A 35 2.74 -9.95 15.09
C ILE A 35 2.05 -10.54 16.33
N PHE A 36 0.77 -10.23 16.51
CA PHE A 36 -0.01 -10.74 17.63
C PHE A 36 -0.02 -12.27 17.66
N ILE A 37 -0.27 -12.93 16.52
CA ILE A 37 -0.20 -14.39 16.38
C ILE A 37 1.22 -14.90 16.66
N PHE A 38 2.24 -14.23 16.11
CA PHE A 38 3.64 -14.63 16.27
C PHE A 38 4.08 -14.63 17.74
N ILE A 39 3.62 -13.65 18.53
CA ILE A 39 3.95 -13.53 19.96
C ILE A 39 3.07 -14.47 20.81
N MET A 40 1.75 -14.47 20.62
CA MET A 40 0.82 -15.26 21.45
C MET A 40 0.98 -16.78 21.27
N GLN A 41 1.42 -17.22 20.10
CA GLN A 41 1.59 -18.63 19.77
C GLN A 41 3.08 -18.98 19.62
N ALA A 42 3.96 -18.31 20.36
CA ALA A 42 5.41 -18.51 20.32
C ALA A 42 5.82 -19.97 20.61
N ASP A 43 5.05 -20.66 21.47
CA ASP A 43 5.29 -22.05 21.87
C ASP A 43 4.80 -23.08 20.83
N ASN A 44 3.97 -22.66 19.88
CA ASN A 44 3.46 -23.52 18.81
C ASN A 44 4.16 -23.17 17.47
N PRO A 45 5.09 -24.01 16.99
CA PRO A 45 5.86 -23.71 15.79
C PRO A 45 5.02 -23.60 14.50
N GLU A 46 3.90 -24.33 14.39
CA GLU A 46 3.00 -24.24 13.22
C GLU A 46 2.26 -22.91 13.19
N ALA A 47 1.72 -22.51 14.35
CA ALA A 47 1.04 -21.23 14.51
C ALA A 47 1.99 -20.05 14.33
N ARG A 48 3.21 -20.15 14.84
CA ARG A 48 4.25 -19.13 14.64
C ARG A 48 4.57 -18.95 13.17
N LYS A 49 4.69 -20.05 12.40
CA LYS A 49 4.89 -20.01 10.95
C LYS A 49 3.73 -19.29 10.26
N LYS A 50 2.49 -19.52 10.71
CA LYS A 50 1.32 -18.78 10.20
C LYS A 50 1.42 -17.29 10.50
N GLY A 51 1.80 -16.89 11.71
CA GLY A 51 2.03 -15.48 12.07
C GLY A 51 3.10 -14.82 11.21
N THR A 52 4.24 -15.49 11.01
CA THR A 52 5.31 -15.02 10.11
C THR A 52 4.81 -14.82 8.67
N SER A 53 3.99 -15.75 8.14
CA SER A 53 3.40 -15.58 6.81
C SER A 53 2.52 -14.34 6.72
N HIS A 54 1.73 -14.01 7.74
CA HIS A 54 0.88 -12.80 7.73
C HIS A 54 1.73 -11.52 7.69
N ILE A 55 2.80 -11.48 8.50
CA ILE A 55 3.77 -10.37 8.49
C ILE A 55 4.40 -10.22 7.10
N LEU A 56 4.77 -11.34 6.47
CA LEU A 56 5.41 -11.34 5.16
C LEU A 56 4.47 -10.85 4.05
N TRP A 57 3.21 -11.27 4.07
CA TRP A 57 2.19 -10.78 3.14
C TRP A 57 1.90 -9.29 3.31
N SER A 58 1.89 -8.79 4.54
CA SER A 58 1.79 -7.34 4.78
C SER A 58 2.97 -6.57 4.21
N LEU A 59 4.20 -7.09 4.35
CA LEU A 59 5.40 -6.47 3.78
C LEU A 59 5.32 -6.42 2.25
N VAL A 60 4.87 -7.49 1.61
CA VAL A 60 4.61 -7.51 0.16
C VAL A 60 3.57 -6.45 -0.22
N GLY A 61 2.49 -6.32 0.56
CA GLY A 61 1.50 -5.26 0.39
C GLY A 61 2.09 -3.85 0.44
N PHE A 62 2.98 -3.59 1.41
CA PHE A 62 3.68 -2.30 1.51
C PHE A 62 4.56 -2.01 0.29
N VAL A 63 5.31 -3.01 -0.19
CA VAL A 63 6.15 -2.86 -1.39
C VAL A 63 5.31 -2.54 -2.63
N ILE A 64 4.14 -3.16 -2.78
CA ILE A 64 3.21 -2.88 -3.89
C ILE A 64 2.74 -1.43 -3.82
N MET A 65 2.35 -0.92 -2.64
CA MET A 65 1.90 0.47 -2.50
C MET A 65 2.99 1.47 -2.85
N VAL A 66 4.22 1.24 -2.39
CA VAL A 66 5.38 2.08 -2.77
C VAL A 66 5.62 2.04 -4.27
N SER A 67 5.49 0.87 -4.89
CA SER A 67 5.63 0.69 -6.34
C SER A 67 4.58 1.49 -7.11
N VAL A 68 3.32 1.50 -6.65
CA VAL A 68 2.25 2.30 -7.27
C VAL A 68 2.57 3.80 -7.20
N ILE A 69 3.02 4.32 -6.05
CA ILE A 69 3.40 5.73 -5.92
C ILE A 69 4.57 6.06 -6.86
N GLY A 70 5.55 5.17 -6.99
CA GLY A 70 6.66 5.31 -7.93
C GLY A 70 6.22 5.33 -9.39
N ILE A 71 5.29 4.47 -9.78
CA ILE A 71 4.73 4.48 -11.14
C ILE A 71 3.96 5.78 -11.38
N LEU A 72 3.14 6.22 -10.42
CA LEU A 72 2.39 7.46 -10.53
C LEU A 72 3.32 8.68 -10.68
N SER A 73 4.46 8.72 -10.00
CA SER A 73 5.42 9.82 -10.13
C SER A 73 6.09 9.85 -11.51
N VAL A 74 6.43 8.69 -12.08
CA VAL A 74 6.99 8.59 -13.44
C VAL A 74 5.96 9.00 -14.48
N VAL A 75 4.73 8.50 -14.38
CA VAL A 75 3.63 8.82 -15.31
C VAL A 75 3.34 10.32 -15.28
N THR A 76 3.12 10.89 -14.10
CA THR A 76 2.80 12.32 -13.97
C THR A 76 3.98 13.22 -14.36
N GLY A 77 5.22 12.83 -14.05
CA GLY A 77 6.42 13.51 -14.52
C GLY A 77 6.57 13.50 -16.05
N THR A 78 6.20 12.39 -16.71
CA THR A 78 6.23 12.28 -18.18
C THR A 78 5.20 13.20 -18.85
N PHE A 79 4.04 13.40 -18.22
CA PHE A 79 2.98 14.27 -18.73
C PHE A 79 3.03 15.71 -18.19
N GLY A 80 4.08 16.10 -17.44
CA GLY A 80 4.21 17.44 -16.85
C GLY A 80 3.13 17.78 -15.82
N VAL A 81 2.47 16.78 -15.25
CA VAL A 81 1.40 16.93 -14.26
C VAL A 81 2.01 16.91 -12.86
N SER A 82 1.75 17.92 -12.05
CA SER A 82 2.08 17.88 -10.62
C SER A 82 1.03 17.04 -9.89
N LEU A 83 1.44 15.94 -9.26
CA LEU A 83 0.59 15.18 -8.34
C LEU A 83 0.04 16.14 -7.27
N PRO A 84 -1.29 16.30 -7.13
CA PRO A 84 -1.86 16.93 -5.94
C PRO A 84 -1.49 16.02 -4.78
N ARG A 85 -0.64 16.52 -3.87
CA ARG A 85 -0.30 15.82 -2.64
C ARG A 85 -1.38 16.02 -1.60
#